data_AF-A0A183T399-F1
#
_entry.id   AF-A0A183T399-F1
#
_cell.length_a   1.000
_cell.length_b   1.000
_cell.length_c   1.000
_cell.angle_alpha   90.00
_cell.angle_beta   90.00
_cell.angle_gamma   90.00
#
_symmetry.space_group_name_H-M   'P 1'
#
loop_
_entity.id
_entity.type
_entity.pdbx_description
1 polymer ?
#
loop_
_entity_poly.entity_id
_entity_poly.type
_entity_poly.pdbx_seq_one_letter_code
_entity_poly.pdbx_strand_id
1 'polypeptide(L)'
;MTERSDPFYVVKDEVIKSLAQANTEYEAWKSNVLGKSANIKTAETALRQTIRNIEWDLEDLQETVLIVEKNPAKFFIPADELRSRQFFLHDVKAIVRRVKDNLADPRDLNSNRKSVSFEIPTHAAVNGTVSRKVEKTNGFTPAHKP
;
A
#
# COMPACT_ATOMS: atom_id res chain seq x y z
N MET A 1 -7.19 6.89 31.92
CA MET A 1 -7.33 7.78 30.77
C MET A 1 -7.38 6.89 29.54
N THR A 2 -8.56 6.73 28.95
CA THR A 2 -8.76 5.88 27.77
C THR A 2 -8.20 6.64 26.57
N GLU A 3 -7.04 6.23 26.04
CA GLU A 3 -6.66 6.60 24.68
C GLU A 3 -7.79 6.12 23.76
N ARG A 4 -8.53 7.05 23.14
CA ARG A 4 -9.30 6.69 21.95
C ARG A 4 -8.29 6.48 20.85
N SER A 5 -8.28 5.29 20.28
CA SER A 5 -7.50 4.98 19.07
C SER A 5 -7.69 6.08 18.04
N ASP A 6 -6.60 6.57 17.46
CA ASP A 6 -6.63 7.56 16.39
C ASP A 6 -7.52 7.04 15.25
N PRO A 7 -8.60 7.75 14.88
CA PRO A 7 -9.53 7.32 13.83
C PRO A 7 -8.84 7.00 12.50
N PHE A 8 -7.72 7.66 12.19
CA PHE A 8 -6.95 7.36 10.98
C PHE A 8 -6.47 5.91 10.98
N TYR A 9 -5.96 5.42 12.11
CA TYR A 9 -5.41 4.06 12.21
C TYR A 9 -6.48 2.99 12.21
N VAL A 10 -7.67 3.30 12.75
CA VAL A 10 -8.82 2.38 12.69
C VAL A 10 -9.23 2.16 11.24
N VAL A 11 -9.45 3.24 10.48
CA VAL A 11 -9.85 3.13 9.07
C VAL A 11 -8.71 2.59 8.21
N LYS A 12 -7.44 2.92 8.53
CA LYS A 12 -6.27 2.30 7.88
C LYS A 12 -6.30 0.78 8.00
N ASP A 13 -6.59 0.24 9.19
CA ASP A 13 -6.67 -1.20 9.40
C ASP A 13 -7.85 -1.83 8.64
N GLU A 14 -8.98 -1.12 8.52
CA GLU A 14 -10.11 -1.54 7.70
C GLU A 14 -9.76 -1.56 6.21
N VAL A 15 -9.08 -0.53 5.71
CA VAL A 15 -8.57 -0.48 4.32
C VAL A 15 -7.61 -1.63 4.05
N ILE A 16 -6.69 -1.95 4.99
CA ILE A 16 -5.77 -3.09 4.85
C ILE A 16 -6.53 -4.42 4.76
N LYS A 17 -7.56 -4.61 5.59
CA LYS A 17 -8.42 -5.81 5.52
C LYS A 17 -9.16 -5.89 4.18
N SER A 18 -9.74 -4.77 3.73
CA SER A 18 -10.44 -4.67 2.45
C SER A 18 -9.50 -4.93 1.26
N LEU A 19 -8.23 -4.52 1.33
CA LEU A 19 -7.22 -4.84 0.32
C LEU A 19 -6.88 -6.33 0.28
N ALA A 20 -6.78 -6.99 1.44
CA ALA A 20 -6.57 -8.43 1.50
C ALA A 20 -7.75 -9.20 0.87
N GLN A 21 -8.99 -8.73 1.13
CA GLN A 21 -10.18 -9.25 0.46
C GLN A 21 -10.13 -8.98 -1.05
N ALA A 22 -9.82 -7.76 -1.48
CA ALA A 22 -9.71 -7.39 -2.88
C ALA A 22 -8.65 -8.22 -3.61
N ASN A 23 -7.53 -8.57 -2.97
CA ASN A 23 -6.52 -9.46 -3.54
C ASN A 23 -7.11 -10.85 -3.84
N THR A 24 -7.85 -11.41 -2.89
CA THR A 24 -8.50 -12.72 -3.05
C THR A 24 -9.52 -12.69 -4.19
N GLU A 25 -10.36 -11.66 -4.22
CA GLU A 25 -11.36 -11.46 -5.28
C GLU A 25 -10.72 -11.20 -6.64
N TYR A 26 -9.60 -10.47 -6.67
CA TYR A 26 -8.84 -10.17 -7.88
C TYR A 26 -8.23 -11.43 -8.50
N GLU A 27 -7.59 -12.29 -7.71
CA GLU A 27 -7.04 -13.55 -8.21
C GLU A 27 -8.14 -14.51 -8.68
N ALA A 28 -9.28 -14.54 -7.98
CA ALA A 28 -10.45 -15.30 -8.42
C ALA A 28 -11.00 -14.77 -9.75
N TRP A 29 -11.18 -13.45 -9.88
CA TRP A 29 -11.63 -12.81 -11.12
C TRP A 29 -10.66 -13.07 -12.27
N LYS A 30 -9.36 -12.86 -12.06
CA LYS A 30 -8.30 -13.10 -13.05
C LYS A 30 -8.28 -14.55 -13.52
N SER A 31 -8.36 -15.51 -12.60
CA SER A 31 -8.45 -16.94 -12.94
C SER A 31 -9.69 -17.25 -13.79
N ASN A 32 -10.85 -16.69 -13.45
CA ASN A 32 -12.08 -16.85 -14.22
C ASN A 32 -11.96 -16.25 -15.63
N VAL A 33 -11.34 -15.08 -15.79
CA VAL A 33 -11.11 -14.44 -17.10
C VAL A 33 -10.19 -15.31 -17.97
N LEU A 34 -9.06 -15.76 -17.43
CA LEU A 34 -8.09 -16.58 -18.16
C LEU A 34 -8.67 -17.96 -18.53
N GLY A 35 -9.47 -18.55 -17.63
CA GLY A 35 -10.17 -19.81 -17.86
C GLY A 35 -11.46 -19.71 -18.68
N LYS A 36 -11.87 -18.52 -19.11
CA LYS A 36 -13.15 -18.25 -19.84
C LYS A 36 -14.38 -18.84 -19.12
N SER A 37 -14.40 -18.73 -17.79
CA SER A 37 -15.45 -19.25 -16.91
C SER A 37 -16.76 -18.46 -17.03
N ALA A 38 -17.91 -19.11 -16.77
CA ALA A 38 -19.20 -18.42 -16.69
C ALA A 38 -19.30 -17.46 -15.48
N ASN A 39 -18.45 -17.63 -14.47
CA ASN A 39 -18.49 -16.87 -13.21
C ASN A 39 -17.77 -15.51 -13.27
N ILE A 40 -17.24 -15.09 -14.43
CA ILE A 40 -16.47 -13.84 -14.59
C ILE A 40 -17.27 -12.64 -14.08
N LYS A 41 -18.54 -12.49 -14.47
CA LYS A 41 -19.35 -11.32 -14.09
C LYS A 41 -19.59 -11.23 -12.58
N THR A 42 -19.79 -12.38 -11.93
CA THR A 42 -20.01 -12.43 -10.48
C THR A 42 -18.75 -12.03 -9.72
N ALA A 43 -17.60 -12.61 -10.11
CA ALA A 43 -16.31 -12.26 -9.51
C ALA A 43 -15.93 -10.79 -9.78
N GLU A 44 -16.21 -10.31 -11.00
CA GLU A 44 -15.99 -8.91 -11.37
C GLU A 44 -16.84 -7.96 -10.52
N THR A 45 -18.12 -8.30 -10.30
CA THR A 45 -19.03 -7.47 -9.49
C THR A 45 -18.59 -7.39 -8.04
N ALA A 46 -18.21 -8.52 -7.44
CA ALA A 46 -17.68 -8.56 -6.07
C ALA A 46 -16.44 -7.66 -5.92
N LEU A 47 -15.46 -7.85 -6.82
CA LEU A 47 -14.25 -7.05 -6.82
C LEU A 47 -14.53 -5.55 -7.00
N ARG A 48 -15.41 -5.17 -7.93
CA ARG A 48 -15.80 -3.77 -8.14
C ARG A 48 -16.44 -3.16 -6.90
N GLN A 49 -17.19 -3.95 -6.14
CA GLN A 49 -17.81 -3.47 -4.91
C GLN A 49 -16.77 -3.25 -3.81
N THR A 50 -15.86 -4.21 -3.60
CA THR A 50 -14.78 -4.07 -2.62
C THR A 50 -13.88 -2.89 -2.95
N ILE A 51 -13.50 -2.72 -4.23
CA ILE A 51 -12.71 -1.57 -4.68
C ILE A 51 -13.43 -0.24 -4.43
N ARG A 52 -14.74 -0.16 -4.66
CA ARG A 52 -15.52 1.06 -4.38
C ARG A 52 -15.53 1.40 -2.90
N ASN A 53 -15.71 0.42 -2.03
CA ASN A 53 -15.67 0.65 -0.59
C ASN A 53 -14.32 1.24 -0.15
N ILE A 54 -13.22 0.68 -0.68
CA ILE A 54 -11.87 1.22 -0.44
C ILE A 54 -11.76 2.66 -0.96
N GLU A 55 -12.28 2.98 -2.14
CA GLU A 55 -12.24 4.35 -2.68
C GLU A 55 -12.93 5.35 -1.74
N TRP A 56 -14.07 4.99 -1.15
CA TRP A 56 -14.76 5.84 -0.16
C TRP A 56 -13.93 6.03 1.10
N ASP A 57 -13.36 4.96 1.67
CA ASP A 57 -12.50 5.06 2.85
C ASP A 57 -11.28 5.98 2.58
N LEU A 58 -10.70 5.92 1.37
CA LEU A 58 -9.58 6.77 0.98
C LEU A 58 -9.97 8.23 0.76
N GLU A 59 -11.19 8.51 0.31
CA GLU A 59 -11.72 9.87 0.21
C GLU A 59 -11.82 10.50 1.60
N ASP A 60 -12.44 9.79 2.56
CA ASP A 60 -12.58 10.25 3.94
C ASP A 60 -11.21 10.44 4.61
N LEU A 61 -10.32 9.45 4.50
CA LEU A 61 -8.97 9.56 5.06
C LEU A 61 -8.18 10.72 4.44
N GLN A 62 -8.32 10.97 3.14
CA GLN A 62 -7.63 12.08 2.50
C GLN A 62 -8.15 13.44 3.02
N GLU A 63 -9.45 13.59 3.20
CA GLU A 63 -10.02 14.79 3.83
C GLU A 63 -9.46 15.00 5.24
N THR A 64 -9.33 13.93 6.05
CA THR A 64 -8.73 14.05 7.39
C THR A 64 -7.27 14.51 7.34
N VAL A 65 -6.47 13.96 6.43
CA VAL A 65 -5.07 14.33 6.25
C VAL A 65 -4.93 15.80 5.83
N LEU A 66 -5.79 16.27 4.92
CA LEU A 66 -5.82 17.68 4.50
C LEU A 66 -6.21 18.63 5.63
N ILE A 67 -7.13 18.23 6.52
CA ILE A 67 -7.51 19.02 7.70
C ILE A 67 -6.32 19.14 8.67
N VAL A 68 -5.60 18.04 8.91
CA VAL A 68 -4.41 18.02 9.78
C VAL A 68 -3.31 18.92 9.22
N GLU A 69 -3.03 18.79 7.92
CA GLU A 69 -2.01 19.58 7.23
C GLU A 69 -2.28 21.09 7.30
N LYS A 70 -3.55 21.50 7.22
CA LYS A 70 -3.96 22.91 7.31
C LYS A 70 -3.91 23.48 8.73
N ASN A 71 -3.89 22.65 9.78
CA ASN A 71 -3.90 23.13 11.16
C ASN A 71 -3.02 22.28 12.11
N PRO A 72 -1.70 22.22 11.87
CA PRO A 72 -0.79 21.34 12.61
C PRO A 72 -0.75 21.64 14.12
N ALA A 73 -0.94 22.90 14.51
CA ALA A 73 -0.94 23.33 15.92
C ALA A 73 -2.12 22.76 16.73
N LYS A 74 -3.23 22.38 16.07
CA LYS A 74 -4.39 21.79 16.74
C LYS A 74 -4.24 20.28 16.97
N PHE A 75 -3.61 19.60 16.02
CA PHE A 75 -3.58 18.13 15.99
C PHE A 75 -2.29 17.54 16.54
N PHE A 76 -1.21 18.33 16.67
CA PHE A 76 0.08 17.90 17.21
C PHE A 76 0.64 16.62 16.55
N ILE A 77 0.34 16.42 15.27
CA ILE A 77 0.83 15.28 14.49
C ILE A 77 2.25 15.61 13.97
N PRO A 78 3.27 14.78 14.27
CA PRO A 78 4.62 14.97 13.73
C PRO A 78 4.65 14.98 12.21
N ALA A 79 5.59 15.73 11.61
CA ALA A 79 5.71 15.80 10.16
C ALA A 79 5.97 14.43 9.51
N ASP A 80 6.76 13.57 10.14
CA ASP A 80 7.03 12.21 9.65
C ASP A 80 5.79 11.32 9.71
N GLU A 81 4.96 11.49 10.75
CA GLU A 81 3.70 10.79 10.89
C GLU A 81 2.71 11.24 9.80
N LEU A 82 2.56 12.55 9.59
CA LEU A 82 1.72 13.08 8.50
C LEU A 82 2.17 12.56 7.13
N ARG A 83 3.49 12.52 6.89
CA ARG A 83 4.07 11.98 5.66
C ARG A 83 3.77 10.48 5.50
N SER A 84 3.86 9.69 6.57
CA SER A 84 3.49 8.27 6.56
C SER A 84 2.03 8.07 6.16
N ARG A 85 1.11 8.91 6.66
CA ARG A 85 -0.30 8.90 6.26
C ARG A 85 -0.49 9.20 4.77
N GLN A 86 0.21 10.22 4.26
CA GLN A 86 0.19 10.59 2.84
C GLN A 86 0.72 9.46 1.94
N PHE A 87 1.83 8.81 2.33
CA PHE A 87 2.37 7.68 1.58
C PHE A 87 1.43 6.47 1.57
N PHE A 88 0.83 6.13 2.71
CA PHE A 88 -0.19 5.09 2.78
C PHE A 88 -1.32 5.35 1.77
N LEU A 89 -1.90 6.56 1.77
CA LEU A 89 -2.97 6.92 0.83
C LEU A 89 -2.51 6.82 -0.63
N HIS A 90 -1.31 7.33 -0.93
CA HIS A 90 -0.74 7.26 -2.27
C HIS A 90 -0.61 5.82 -2.77
N ASP A 91 -0.07 4.93 -1.95
CA ASP A 91 0.19 3.55 -2.34
C ASP A 91 -1.09 2.75 -2.53
N VAL A 92 -2.06 2.90 -1.62
CA VAL A 92 -3.35 2.25 -1.78
C VAL A 92 -4.08 2.75 -3.02
N LYS A 93 -4.04 4.05 -3.30
CA LYS A 93 -4.61 4.61 -4.56
C LYS A 93 -3.93 4.03 -5.79
N ALA A 94 -2.62 3.82 -5.76
CA ALA A 94 -1.90 3.20 -6.87
C ALA A 94 -2.34 1.74 -7.08
N ILE A 95 -2.57 0.98 -6.01
CA ILE A 95 -3.08 -0.40 -6.09
C ILE A 95 -4.49 -0.40 -6.69
N VAL A 96 -5.41 0.38 -6.13
CA VAL A 96 -6.79 0.52 -6.60
C VAL A 96 -6.84 0.89 -8.09
N ARG A 97 -6.02 1.87 -8.50
CA ARG A 97 -5.93 2.28 -9.91
C ARG A 97 -5.52 1.13 -10.83
N ARG A 98 -4.49 0.35 -10.47
CA ARG A 98 -4.05 -0.81 -11.28
C ARG A 98 -5.14 -1.87 -11.39
N VAL A 99 -5.86 -2.15 -10.30
CA VAL A 99 -7.00 -3.09 -10.34
C VAL A 99 -8.09 -2.57 -11.28
N LYS A 100 -8.42 -1.28 -11.22
CA LYS A 100 -9.41 -0.65 -12.10
C LYS A 100 -8.97 -0.67 -13.57
N ASP A 101 -7.69 -0.42 -13.85
CA ASP A 101 -7.12 -0.48 -15.20
C ASP A 101 -7.22 -1.90 -15.79
N ASN A 102 -7.06 -2.93 -14.95
CA ASN A 102 -7.21 -4.33 -15.34
C ASN A 102 -8.68 -4.72 -15.53
N LEU A 103 -9.57 -4.24 -14.66
CA LEU A 103 -11.02 -4.40 -14.78
C LEU A 103 -11.61 -3.71 -16.01
N ALA A 104 -11.00 -2.61 -16.46
CA ALA A 104 -11.41 -1.87 -17.66
C ALA A 104 -10.88 -2.53 -18.94
N ASP A 105 -9.65 -3.05 -18.90
CA ASP A 105 -9.03 -3.76 -20.00
C ASP A 105 -8.41 -5.09 -19.51
N PRO A 106 -9.22 -6.18 -19.49
CA PRO A 106 -8.78 -7.50 -19.04
C PRO A 106 -8.02 -8.29 -20.12
N ARG A 107 -7.66 -7.66 -21.24
CA ARG A 107 -6.79 -8.30 -22.24
C ARG A 107 -5.38 -8.46 -21.66
N ASP A 108 -4.74 -9.56 -21.99
CA ASP A 108 -3.34 -9.84 -21.62
C ASP A 108 -3.04 -9.83 -20.12
N LEU A 109 -3.98 -10.23 -19.25
CA LEU A 109 -3.77 -10.35 -17.79
C LEU A 109 -2.62 -11.30 -17.39
N ASN A 110 -2.15 -12.14 -18.31
CA ASN A 110 -0.98 -13.00 -18.10
C ASN A 110 0.36 -12.25 -18.25
N SER A 111 0.33 -11.02 -18.76
CA SER A 111 1.54 -10.19 -18.91
C SER A 111 2.00 -9.66 -17.56
N ASN A 112 3.32 -9.71 -17.30
CA ASN A 112 3.91 -9.13 -16.09
C ASN A 112 3.56 -7.64 -15.89
N ARG A 113 3.28 -6.91 -16.98
CA ARG A 113 2.85 -5.50 -16.96
C ARG A 113 1.51 -5.26 -16.25
N LYS A 114 0.65 -6.26 -16.19
CA LYS A 114 -0.69 -6.21 -15.56
C LYS A 114 -0.68 -6.84 -14.16
N SER A 115 0.50 -7.23 -13.65
CA SER A 115 0.65 -7.74 -12.29
C SER A 115 0.32 -6.64 -11.27
N VAL A 116 -0.48 -6.97 -10.26
CA VAL A 116 -0.84 -6.07 -9.17
C VAL A 116 -0.27 -6.65 -7.88
N SER A 117 0.65 -5.92 -7.26
CA SER A 117 1.04 -6.19 -5.87
C SER A 117 0.06 -5.47 -4.95
N PHE A 118 -0.56 -6.21 -4.04
CA PHE A 118 -1.44 -5.66 -3.00
C PHE A 118 -0.68 -5.34 -1.70
N GLU A 119 0.63 -5.59 -1.66
CA GLU A 119 1.45 -5.24 -0.50
C GLU A 119 1.70 -3.73 -0.46
N ILE A 120 1.43 -3.12 0.69
CA ILE A 120 1.73 -1.72 0.94
C ILE A 120 3.18 -1.64 1.43
N PRO A 121 4.07 -0.92 0.73
CA PRO A 121 5.42 -0.68 1.20
C PRO A 121 5.42 -0.11 2.63
N THR A 122 6.18 -0.73 3.52
CA THR A 122 6.44 -0.16 4.83
C THR A 122 7.38 1.04 4.66
N HIS A 123 6.81 2.24 4.62
CA HIS A 123 7.59 3.47 4.67
C HIS A 123 8.13 3.63 6.10
N ALA A 124 9.29 3.03 6.36
CA ALA A 124 10.02 3.28 7.59
C ALA A 124 10.30 4.79 7.70
N ALA A 125 9.93 5.39 8.83
CA ALA A 125 10.29 6.77 9.15
C ALA A 125 11.81 6.92 8.99
N VAL A 126 12.24 7.77 8.05
CA VAL A 126 13.66 8.03 7.78
C VAL A 126 14.22 8.91 8.90
N ASN A 127 14.38 8.35 10.09
CA ASN A 127 15.10 9.01 11.17
C ASN A 127 16.58 8.84 10.91
N GLY A 128 17.20 9.93 10.43
CA GLY A 128 18.63 10.01 10.20
C GLY A 128 19.42 9.77 11.48
N THR A 129 20.23 8.70 11.47
CA THR A 129 21.44 8.63 12.29
C THR A 129 22.61 8.44 11.34
N VAL A 130 23.22 9.56 10.96
CA VAL A 130 24.63 9.58 10.58
C VAL A 130 25.41 9.01 11.76
N SER A 131 26.08 7.87 11.55
CA SER A 131 27.29 7.52 12.28
C SER A 131 28.29 6.95 11.29
N ARG A 132 28.99 7.90 10.68
CA ARG A 132 30.24 7.69 9.97
C ARG A 132 31.24 7.14 11.00
N LYS A 133 31.67 5.89 10.87
CA LYS A 133 32.92 5.42 11.51
C LYS A 133 33.82 4.82 10.45
N VAL A 134 34.61 5.70 9.83
CA VAL A 134 35.86 5.32 9.17
C VAL A 134 36.94 5.46 10.23
N GLU A 135 37.64 4.38 10.59
CA GLU A 135 39.11 4.36 10.66
C GLU A 135 39.63 2.96 11.04
N LYS A 136 40.26 2.33 10.04
CA LYS A 136 41.49 1.50 10.00
C LYS A 136 41.89 0.68 11.23
N THR A 137 42.19 -0.61 10.99
CA THR A 137 43.54 -1.17 11.18
C THR A 137 43.77 -2.45 10.34
N ASN A 138 44.76 -2.33 9.45
CA ASN A 138 45.70 -3.28 8.85
C ASN A 138 45.59 -4.80 9.09
N GLY A 139 45.76 -5.57 8.01
CA GLY A 139 46.14 -6.99 8.06
C GLY A 139 46.17 -7.70 6.72
N PHE A 140 46.89 -7.16 5.72
CA PHE A 140 47.17 -7.85 4.45
C PHE A 140 48.38 -8.77 4.62
N THR A 141 48.19 -10.08 4.49
CA THR A 141 49.13 -11.02 3.82
C THR A 141 48.45 -12.37 3.61
N PRO A 142 48.50 -12.91 2.39
CA PRO A 142 48.88 -14.31 2.24
C PRO A 142 50.03 -14.42 1.23
N ALA A 143 51.19 -14.87 1.71
CA ALA A 143 52.33 -15.21 0.86
C ALA A 143 52.37 -16.73 0.63
N HIS A 144 52.25 -17.08 -0.65
CA HIS A 144 52.66 -18.25 -1.40
C HIS A 144 53.45 -19.39 -0.71
N LYS A 145 52.99 -20.63 -1.00
CA LYS A 145 53.77 -21.87 -1.13
C LYS A 145 54.79 -21.75 -2.29
N PRO A 146 55.90 -22.50 -2.31
CA PRO A 146 55.96 -23.97 -2.21
C PRO A 146 56.68 -24.50 -0.97
#